data_AF-A0A803NDS1-F1
#
_entry.id   AF-A0A803NDS1-F1
#
_cell.length_a   1.000
_cell.length_b   1.000
_cell.length_c   1.000
_cell.angle_alpha   90.00
_cell.angle_beta   90.00
_cell.angle_gamma   90.00
#
_symmetry.space_group_name_H-M   'P 1'
#
loop_
_entity.id
_entity.type
_entity.pdbx_description
1 polymer ?
#
loop_
_entity_poly.entity_id
_entity_poly.type
_entity_poly.pdbx_seq_one_letter_code
_entity_poly.pdbx_strand_id
1 'polypeptide(L)'
;MSSSTTTTPLLLLFLISLSVVATAKPTAYEVLESYDFPVGLLPNGVTGYELNPETGEFKAYLPQTCKFTIEGYDLEYKSTITGVISKDRLTHLKGISVKVLLLWLSIVEVDKKNGELQFSVGIASANFPSKVSRSRRLADVGLIVMMLILLFCRVS
;
A
#
# COMPACT_ATOMS: atom_id res chain seq x y z
N MET A 1 -58.25 -43.75 -25.24
CA MET A 1 -58.31 -43.53 -23.78
C MET A 1 -56.89 -43.48 -23.24
N SER A 2 -56.70 -42.58 -22.29
CA SER A 2 -55.45 -41.91 -21.92
C SER A 2 -54.42 -42.80 -21.22
N SER A 3 -53.15 -42.65 -21.60
CA SER A 3 -52.01 -43.14 -20.83
C SER A 3 -51.52 -42.02 -19.91
N SER A 4 -51.78 -42.15 -18.62
CA SER A 4 -51.22 -41.29 -17.58
C SER A 4 -49.83 -41.82 -17.19
N THR A 5 -48.79 -41.01 -17.39
CA THR A 5 -47.45 -41.31 -16.85
C THR A 5 -47.07 -40.24 -15.84
N THR A 6 -47.30 -40.56 -14.57
CA THR A 6 -46.79 -39.88 -13.39
C THR A 6 -45.33 -40.26 -13.21
N THR A 7 -44.38 -39.33 -13.36
CA THR A 7 -43.06 -39.40 -12.68
C THR A 7 -42.26 -38.15 -13.01
N THR A 8 -41.98 -37.30 -12.02
CA THR A 8 -40.66 -36.70 -11.78
C THR A 8 -40.72 -35.72 -10.59
N PRO A 9 -40.72 -36.21 -9.33
CA PRO A 9 -40.46 -35.36 -8.17
C PRO A 9 -38.95 -35.11 -7.95
N LEU A 10 -38.09 -35.56 -8.88
CA LEU A 10 -36.63 -35.51 -8.73
C LEU A 10 -36.00 -34.22 -9.28
N LEU A 11 -36.71 -33.48 -10.15
CA LEU A 11 -36.19 -32.25 -10.76
C LEU A 11 -36.23 -31.04 -9.80
N LEU A 12 -37.07 -31.11 -8.77
CA LEU A 12 -37.23 -30.04 -7.76
C LEU A 12 -36.15 -30.04 -6.67
N LEU A 13 -35.38 -31.13 -6.53
CA LEU A 13 -34.30 -31.24 -5.54
C LEU A 13 -32.96 -30.66 -6.05
N PHE A 14 -32.82 -30.42 -7.36
CA PHE A 14 -31.57 -29.94 -7.95
C PHE A 14 -31.38 -28.41 -7.89
N LEU A 15 -32.42 -27.66 -7.53
CA LEU A 15 -32.39 -26.19 -7.52
C LEU A 15 -32.05 -25.56 -6.16
N ILE A 16 -31.87 -26.37 -5.09
CA ILE A 16 -31.74 -25.85 -3.71
C ILE A 16 -30.27 -25.55 -3.34
N SER A 17 -29.30 -25.92 -4.16
CA SER A 17 -27.87 -25.61 -3.93
C SER A 17 -27.44 -24.27 -4.55
N LEU A 18 -28.32 -23.26 -4.58
CA LEU A 18 -27.88 -21.88 -4.72
C LEU A 18 -27.39 -21.40 -3.36
N SER A 19 -26.19 -21.86 -2.98
CA SER A 19 -25.49 -21.34 -1.82
C SER A 19 -25.37 -19.82 -1.98
N VAL A 20 -26.07 -19.08 -1.12
CA VAL A 20 -25.84 -17.64 -0.94
C VAL A 20 -24.41 -17.51 -0.42
N VAL A 21 -23.45 -17.38 -1.33
CA VAL A 21 -22.10 -16.97 -0.97
C VAL A 21 -22.23 -15.52 -0.54
N ALA A 22 -22.27 -15.29 0.77
CA ALA A 22 -22.08 -13.96 1.32
C ALA A 22 -20.66 -13.54 0.91
N THR A 23 -20.54 -12.81 -0.20
CA THR A 23 -19.27 -12.22 -0.62
C THR A 23 -18.93 -11.15 0.39
N ALA A 24 -18.14 -11.53 1.40
CA ALA A 24 -17.52 -10.58 2.30
C ALA A 24 -16.78 -9.54 1.46
N LYS A 25 -16.91 -8.26 1.84
CA LYS A 25 -16.13 -7.20 1.19
C LYS A 25 -14.65 -7.53 1.36
N PRO A 26 -13.83 -7.46 0.31
CA PRO A 26 -12.42 -7.80 0.42
C PRO A 26 -11.73 -6.89 1.43
N THR A 27 -10.68 -7.37 2.06
CA THR A 27 -9.84 -6.55 2.94
C THR A 27 -8.93 -5.61 2.13
N ALA A 28 -8.33 -4.63 2.78
CA ALA A 28 -7.35 -3.76 2.12
C ALA A 28 -6.14 -4.55 1.58
N TYR A 29 -5.76 -5.63 2.26
CA TYR A 29 -4.66 -6.50 1.86
C TYR A 29 -5.00 -7.32 0.61
N GLU A 30 -6.23 -7.85 0.54
CA GLU A 30 -6.74 -8.57 -0.65
C GLU A 30 -6.89 -7.64 -1.84
N VAL A 31 -7.30 -6.39 -1.61
CA VAL A 31 -7.32 -5.37 -2.66
C VAL A 31 -5.90 -5.14 -3.19
N LEU A 32 -4.90 -4.97 -2.32
CA LEU A 32 -3.52 -4.84 -2.77
C LEU A 32 -3.04 -6.04 -3.61
N GLU A 33 -3.33 -7.27 -3.17
CA GLU A 33 -3.00 -8.48 -3.93
C GLU A 33 -3.66 -8.50 -5.31
N SER A 34 -4.91 -8.02 -5.43
CA SER A 34 -5.58 -7.95 -6.73
C SER A 34 -4.92 -7.01 -7.75
N TYR A 35 -4.03 -6.10 -7.28
CA TYR A 35 -3.19 -5.23 -8.10
C TYR A 35 -1.70 -5.68 -8.11
N ASP A 36 -1.45 -6.95 -7.79
CA ASP A 36 -0.13 -7.60 -7.76
C ASP A 36 0.81 -7.16 -6.62
N PHE A 37 0.32 -6.48 -5.59
CA PHE A 37 1.13 -6.13 -4.42
C PHE A 37 1.11 -7.23 -3.35
N PRO A 38 2.22 -7.46 -2.62
CA PRO A 38 2.21 -8.37 -1.50
C PRO A 38 1.44 -7.78 -0.31
N VAL A 39 0.81 -8.64 0.49
CA VAL A 39 0.07 -8.24 1.71
C VAL A 39 0.90 -7.42 2.70
N GLY A 40 2.22 -7.60 2.69
CA GLY A 40 3.15 -6.92 3.60
C GLY A 40 3.40 -5.43 3.30
N LEU A 41 2.83 -4.87 2.22
CA LEU A 41 3.00 -3.45 1.90
C LEU A 41 2.35 -2.52 2.95
N LEU A 42 1.24 -2.97 3.54
CA LEU A 42 0.58 -2.29 4.65
C LEU A 42 0.88 -3.00 5.97
N PRO A 43 1.01 -2.27 7.09
CA PRO A 43 1.16 -2.88 8.39
C PRO A 43 -0.11 -3.63 8.80
N ASN A 44 0.03 -4.55 9.74
CA ASN A 44 -1.11 -5.24 10.35
C ASN A 44 -2.03 -4.26 11.09
N GLY A 45 -3.34 -4.53 11.04
CA GLY A 45 -4.35 -3.75 11.77
C GLY A 45 -5.01 -2.63 10.97
N VAL A 46 -5.00 -2.70 9.64
CA VAL A 46 -5.82 -1.84 8.79
C VAL A 46 -7.29 -2.09 9.11
N THR A 47 -8.01 -1.05 9.52
CA THR A 47 -9.41 -1.11 9.96
C THR A 47 -10.41 -0.92 8.82
N GLY A 48 -9.96 -0.37 7.69
CA GLY A 48 -10.80 -0.17 6.52
C GLY A 48 -10.04 0.44 5.35
N TYR A 49 -10.73 0.54 4.21
CA TYR A 49 -10.19 1.15 3.00
C TYR A 49 -11.29 1.78 2.13
N GLU A 50 -10.88 2.69 1.27
CA GLU A 50 -11.63 3.21 0.13
C GLU A 50 -10.85 2.92 -1.15
N LEU A 51 -11.57 2.53 -2.20
CA LEU A 51 -11.02 2.37 -3.54
C LEU A 51 -12.02 2.92 -4.55
N ASN A 52 -11.57 3.86 -5.37
CA ASN A 52 -12.26 4.20 -6.61
C ASN A 52 -11.70 3.32 -7.74
N PRO A 53 -12.49 2.36 -8.26
CA PRO A 53 -12.01 1.44 -9.29
C PRO A 53 -11.79 2.12 -10.66
N GLU A 54 -12.39 3.28 -10.91
CA GLU A 54 -12.25 4.02 -12.16
C GLU A 54 -10.96 4.85 -12.19
N THR A 55 -10.63 5.50 -11.07
CA THR A 55 -9.45 6.38 -10.97
C THR A 55 -8.24 5.71 -10.33
N GLY A 56 -8.43 4.61 -9.61
CA GLY A 56 -7.42 3.98 -8.77
C GLY A 56 -7.18 4.71 -7.45
N GLU A 57 -7.94 5.75 -7.10
CA GLU A 57 -7.76 6.43 -5.80
C GLU A 57 -7.99 5.45 -4.65
N PHE A 58 -6.95 5.25 -3.85
CA PHE A 58 -6.91 4.30 -2.76
C PHE A 58 -6.63 5.00 -1.44
N LYS A 59 -7.36 4.61 -0.39
CA LYS A 59 -7.07 4.99 0.99
C LYS A 59 -7.13 3.78 1.90
N ALA A 60 -6.19 3.68 2.84
CA ALA A 60 -6.22 2.71 3.92
C ALA A 60 -6.22 3.43 5.27
N TYR A 61 -6.97 2.88 6.22
CA TYR A 61 -7.15 3.43 7.55
C TYR A 61 -6.54 2.54 8.61
N LEU A 62 -5.72 3.14 9.47
CA LEU A 62 -5.16 2.53 10.66
C LEU A 62 -5.77 3.20 11.90
N PRO A 63 -5.88 2.50 13.04
CA PRO A 63 -6.46 3.07 14.25
C PRO A 63 -5.62 4.24 14.80
N GLN A 64 -4.32 4.25 14.53
CA GLN A 64 -3.37 5.29 14.93
C GLN A 64 -2.14 5.25 14.01
N THR A 65 -1.26 6.24 14.15
CA THR A 65 0.07 6.22 13.51
C THR A 65 0.90 5.07 14.09
N CYS A 66 1.44 4.22 13.21
CA CYS A 66 2.28 3.09 13.57
C CYS A 66 3.75 3.41 13.25
N LYS A 67 4.67 3.10 14.17
CA LYS A 67 6.12 3.18 13.94
C LYS A 67 6.79 1.89 14.35
N PHE A 68 7.71 1.41 13.52
CA PHE A 68 8.46 0.19 13.79
C PHE A 68 9.76 0.17 12.99
N THR A 69 10.68 -0.69 13.39
CA THR A 69 11.99 -0.84 12.74
C THR A 69 12.06 -2.22 12.07
N ILE A 70 12.41 -2.26 10.79
CA ILE A 70 12.66 -3.51 10.04
C ILE A 70 14.04 -3.42 9.43
N GLU A 71 14.89 -4.43 9.65
CA GLU A 71 16.23 -4.54 9.06
C GLU A 71 17.09 -3.26 9.23
N GLY A 72 16.93 -2.56 10.36
CA GLY A 72 17.67 -1.34 10.66
C GLY A 72 17.07 -0.04 10.10
N TYR A 73 15.91 -0.10 9.44
CA TYR A 73 15.18 1.06 8.93
C TYR A 73 13.97 1.38 9.81
N ASP A 74 13.89 2.61 10.32
CA ASP A 74 12.70 3.08 11.02
C ASP A 74 11.64 3.49 9.99
N LEU A 75 10.46 2.86 10.06
CA LEU A 75 9.29 3.15 9.23
C LEU A 75 8.20 3.81 10.07
N GLU A 76 7.50 4.75 9.45
CA GLU A 76 6.33 5.43 10.01
C GLU A 76 5.17 5.35 9.01
N TYR A 77 4.05 4.81 9.47
CA TYR A 77 2.76 4.80 8.77
C TYR A 77 1.79 5.68 9.54
N LYS A 78 1.26 6.73 8.91
CA LYS A 78 0.20 7.56 9.47
C LYS A 78 -1.11 6.78 9.55
N SER A 79 -2.03 7.26 10.39
CA SER A 79 -3.38 6.69 10.54
C SER A 79 -4.18 6.64 9.22
N THR A 80 -3.82 7.47 8.24
CA THR A 80 -4.42 7.44 6.91
C THR A 80 -3.32 7.43 5.87
N ILE A 81 -3.39 6.41 5.00
CA ILE A 81 -2.48 6.22 3.87
C ILE A 81 -3.31 6.45 2.61
N THR A 82 -2.79 7.23 1.67
CA THR A 82 -3.49 7.53 0.42
C THR A 82 -2.57 7.34 -0.77
N GLY A 83 -3.11 6.98 -1.93
CA GLY A 83 -2.37 6.94 -3.18
C GLY A 83 -3.28 6.67 -4.36
N VAL A 84 -2.68 6.43 -5.52
CA VAL A 84 -3.36 5.97 -6.73
C VAL A 84 -2.77 4.61 -7.10
N ILE A 85 -3.58 3.56 -6.98
CA ILE A 85 -3.21 2.18 -7.27
C ILE A 85 -3.54 1.82 -8.72
N SER A 86 -2.58 1.16 -9.35
CA SER A 86 -2.75 0.45 -10.60
C SER A 86 -1.95 -0.85 -10.53
N LYS A 87 -2.07 -1.68 -11.57
CA LYS A 87 -1.35 -2.94 -11.63
C LYS A 87 0.16 -2.69 -11.50
N ASP A 88 0.79 -3.39 -10.55
CA ASP A 88 2.22 -3.30 -10.25
C ASP A 88 2.72 -1.90 -9.82
N ARG A 89 1.83 -0.92 -9.60
CA ARG A 89 2.25 0.46 -9.30
C ARG A 89 1.32 1.18 -8.33
N LEU A 90 1.90 1.88 -7.37
CA LEU A 90 1.20 2.68 -6.37
C LEU A 90 1.85 4.05 -6.34
N THR A 91 1.17 5.07 -6.84
CA THR A 91 1.72 6.43 -7.03
C THR A 91 1.05 7.44 -6.12
N HIS A 92 1.63 8.65 -6.04
CA HIS A 92 1.11 9.75 -5.21
C HIS A 92 0.88 9.34 -3.75
N LEU A 93 1.73 8.44 -3.26
CA LEU A 93 1.62 7.90 -1.92
C LEU A 93 1.87 8.97 -0.87
N LYS A 94 1.02 8.94 0.16
CA LYS A 94 1.14 9.77 1.34
C LYS A 94 0.84 8.94 2.57
N GLY A 95 1.48 9.30 3.67
CA GLY A 95 1.30 8.64 4.96
C GLY A 95 2.30 7.54 5.25
N ILE A 96 3.27 7.29 4.37
CA ILE A 96 4.37 6.35 4.62
C ILE A 96 5.69 7.12 4.59
N SER A 97 6.54 6.97 5.60
CA SER A 97 7.86 7.58 5.66
C SER A 97 8.90 6.61 6.21
N VAL A 98 10.12 6.72 5.71
CA VAL A 98 11.29 5.98 6.18
C VAL A 98 12.31 6.96 6.74
N LYS A 99 13.03 6.57 7.78
CA LYS A 99 14.11 7.36 8.35
C LYS A 99 15.44 6.95 7.74
N VAL A 100 16.17 7.93 7.23
CA VAL A 100 17.53 7.76 6.70
C VAL A 100 18.45 8.72 7.46
N LEU A 101 19.43 8.15 8.17
CA LEU A 101 20.30 8.86 9.11
C LEU A 101 19.52 9.64 10.19
N LEU A 102 19.25 10.92 9.93
CA LEU A 102 18.56 11.86 10.82
C LEU A 102 17.28 12.45 10.20
N LEU A 103 16.91 12.04 9.00
CA LEU A 103 15.82 12.63 8.22
C LEU A 103 14.72 11.63 7.93
N TRP A 104 13.47 12.08 8.02
CA TRP A 104 12.31 11.34 7.57
C TRP A 104 12.02 11.69 6.11
N LEU A 105 11.99 10.68 5.25
CA LEU A 105 11.70 10.81 3.84
C LEU A 105 10.37 10.13 3.54
N SER A 106 9.49 10.81 2.81
CA SER A 106 8.20 10.25 2.42
C SER A 106 8.37 9.30 1.24
N ILE A 107 7.73 8.14 1.32
CA ILE A 107 7.60 7.24 0.16
C ILE A 107 6.44 7.74 -0.67
N VAL A 108 6.71 8.05 -1.94
CA VAL A 108 5.74 8.67 -2.86
C VAL A 108 5.29 7.73 -3.96
N GLU A 109 6.07 6.68 -4.22
CA GLU A 109 5.73 5.69 -5.23
C GLU A 109 6.31 4.33 -4.86
N VAL A 110 5.58 3.26 -5.17
CA VAL A 110 6.03 1.88 -5.09
C VAL A 110 5.71 1.19 -6.41
N ASP A 111 6.74 0.65 -7.06
CA ASP A 111 6.60 -0.17 -8.27
C ASP A 111 6.98 -1.60 -7.96
N LYS A 112 6.31 -2.56 -8.60
CA LYS A 112 6.76 -3.95 -8.65
C LYS A 112 7.39 -4.21 -10.01
N LYS A 113 8.67 -4.59 -10.02
CA LYS A 113 9.40 -4.93 -11.24
C LYS A 113 10.18 -6.21 -11.02
N ASN A 114 10.03 -7.19 -11.93
CA ASN A 114 10.73 -8.47 -11.86
C ASN A 114 10.52 -9.23 -10.53
N GLY A 115 9.37 -9.08 -9.89
CA GLY A 115 9.07 -9.71 -8.59
C GLY A 115 9.61 -8.96 -7.37
N GLU A 116 10.31 -7.83 -7.57
CA GLU A 116 10.85 -6.99 -6.51
C GLU A 116 10.05 -5.69 -6.36
N LEU A 117 9.93 -5.19 -5.13
CA LEU A 117 9.33 -3.89 -4.85
C LEU A 117 10.42 -2.80 -4.86
N GLN A 118 10.19 -1.77 -5.66
CA GLN A 118 11.03 -0.57 -5.73
C GLN A 118 10.29 0.59 -5.07
N PHE A 119 10.86 1.12 -4.01
CA PHE A 119 10.30 2.25 -3.27
C PHE A 119 10.98 3.55 -3.69
N SER A 120 10.18 4.50 -4.18
CA SER A 120 10.66 5.84 -4.53
C SER A 120 10.35 6.81 -3.41
N VAL A 121 11.37 7.57 -2.99
CA VAL A 121 11.25 8.59 -1.95
C VAL A 121 11.12 9.99 -2.56
N GLY A 122 10.19 10.77 -2.03
CA GLY A 122 9.98 12.17 -2.38
C GLY A 122 10.64 13.11 -1.36
N ILE A 123 11.30 14.16 -1.86
CA ILE A 123 11.91 15.18 -1.00
C ILE A 123 10.83 16.23 -0.66
N ALA A 124 10.00 15.96 0.34
CA ALA A 124 8.88 16.85 0.67
C ALA A 124 9.27 18.00 1.62
N SER A 125 10.11 17.78 2.63
CA SER A 125 10.74 18.81 3.48
C SER A 125 11.60 18.18 4.56
N ALA A 126 12.74 18.80 4.88
CA ALA A 126 13.61 18.40 5.97
C ALA A 126 13.62 19.50 7.06
N ASN A 127 13.30 19.12 8.30
CA ASN A 127 13.39 20.01 9.47
C ASN A 127 14.79 19.88 10.09
N PHE A 128 15.56 20.96 10.08
CA PHE A 128 16.89 21.00 10.69
C PHE A 128 16.84 21.70 12.05
N PRO A 129 17.57 21.20 13.06
CA PRO A 129 17.65 21.88 14.35
C PRO A 129 18.22 23.28 14.17
N SER A 130 17.64 24.25 14.89
CA SER A 130 17.92 25.69 14.78
C SER A 130 19.34 26.13 15.19
N LYS A 131 20.25 25.19 15.45
CA LYS A 131 21.68 25.44 15.74
C LYS A 131 22.61 25.04 14.60
N VAL A 132 22.12 25.04 13.35
CA VAL A 132 23.00 24.92 12.17
C VAL A 132 23.44 26.32 11.74
N SER A 133 24.71 26.60 12.01
CA SER A 133 25.38 27.87 11.72
C SER A 133 25.31 28.24 10.24
N ARG A 134 25.20 29.55 10.05
CA ARG A 134 24.75 30.28 8.86
C ARG A 134 25.73 30.15 7.68
N SER A 135 25.14 30.03 6.49
CA SER A 135 25.68 30.41 5.17
C SER A 135 26.32 29.30 4.32
N ARG A 136 25.65 28.98 3.20
CA ARG A 136 26.04 28.12 2.05
C ARG A 136 25.84 26.59 2.13
N ARG A 137 24.80 26.03 2.77
CA ARG A 137 24.57 24.55 2.77
C ARG A 137 23.15 24.03 2.53
N LEU A 138 22.20 24.84 2.07
CA LEU A 138 20.89 24.27 1.68
C LEU A 138 21.00 23.42 0.40
N ALA A 139 21.83 23.84 -0.56
CA ALA A 139 22.17 23.01 -1.73
C ALA A 139 23.01 21.79 -1.35
N ASP A 140 23.99 21.94 -0.44
CA ASP A 140 24.84 20.83 -0.02
C ASP A 140 24.07 19.76 0.76
N VAL A 141 23.11 20.12 1.62
CA VAL A 141 22.34 19.10 2.35
C VAL A 141 21.37 18.37 1.42
N GLY A 142 20.73 19.07 0.48
CA GLY A 142 19.94 18.41 -0.57
C GLY A 142 20.80 17.48 -1.43
N LEU A 143 22.00 17.91 -1.81
CA LEU A 143 22.97 17.11 -2.57
C LEU A 143 23.51 15.93 -1.76
N ILE A 144 23.73 16.09 -0.45
CA ILE A 144 24.20 15.02 0.45
C ILE A 144 23.10 14.00 0.69
N VAL A 145 21.85 14.41 0.88
CA VAL A 145 20.71 13.49 1.02
C VAL A 145 20.46 12.76 -0.30
N MET A 146 20.51 13.47 -1.44
CA MET A 146 20.44 12.85 -2.76
C MET A 146 21.63 11.92 -3.03
N MET A 147 22.85 12.31 -2.65
CA MET A 147 24.05 11.45 -2.75
C MET A 147 23.97 10.26 -1.82
N LEU A 148 23.44 10.39 -0.60
CA LEU A 148 23.23 9.27 0.32
C LEU A 148 22.18 8.32 -0.24
N ILE A 149 21.05 8.82 -0.73
CA ILE A 149 20.05 7.97 -1.41
C ILE A 149 20.70 7.27 -2.61
N LEU A 150 21.49 7.95 -3.43
CA LEU A 150 22.20 7.34 -4.57
C LEU A 150 23.31 6.36 -4.14
N LEU A 151 24.01 6.61 -3.03
CA LEU A 151 25.05 5.72 -2.50
C LEU A 151 24.43 4.47 -1.85
N PHE A 152 23.33 4.61 -1.11
CA PHE A 152 22.62 3.49 -0.49
C PHE A 152 21.82 2.68 -1.52
N CYS A 153 21.22 3.33 -2.53
CA CYS A 153 20.51 2.65 -3.62
C CYS A 153 21.45 1.99 -4.66
N ARG A 154 22.75 2.34 -4.65
CA ARG A 154 23.77 1.70 -5.50
C ARG A 154 24.51 0.56 -4.80
N VAL A 155 24.36 0.42 -3.48
CA VAL A 155 25.07 -0.58 -2.65
C VAL A 155 24.16 -1.72 -2.17
N SER A 156 22.86 -1.66 -2.49
CA SER A 156 21.92 -2.78 -2.33
C SER A 156 21.48 -3.30 -3.68
#